data_AF-A0A3Q7RTW8-F1
#
_entry.id   AF-A0A3Q7RTW8-F1
#
_cell.length_a   1.000
_cell.length_b   1.000
_cell.length_c   1.000
_cell.angle_alpha   90.00
_cell.angle_beta   90.00
_cell.angle_gamma   90.00
#
_symmetry.space_group_name_H-M   'P 1'
#
loop_
_entity.id
_entity.type
_entity.pdbx_description
1 polymer ?
#
loop_
_entity_poly.entity_id
_entity_poly.type
_entity_poly.pdbx_seq_one_letter_code
_entity_poly.pdbx_strand_id
1 'polypeptide(L)'
;MFFYNFLKPWLGDGLLLSAGDKWSHHRRLLTPAFHFEILKSYVKIFNRSADIMHAKWKRLVSEGSTHLDMFEHISLMTLDSLQKCVFSFDSNCQESPSEYIAAILELSALVVKRNEQVLLYLDFLYNLSPDGRRFRRACELVHNFTDAIIQERRHTLISRGSCDFLKSKTMDFIDVLLLAKDEEGKQLSDEDIRAEADTFMFEGHDTTASGLSWVLFNLAKHPEYQERCRQEVQELLRDREPQEIEWDDLAQLPFLTMCIKESLRLHPPVTVIARRCTQDVVLPDGRVIPKGNNCVLSIFGIHHNPSVWPDPEVYNPLRFDPEIPQKRSPLAFIPFSAGPRNCIGQAFAMSEMKVVLALTLLRFRVLPHEEQPRRKPELILRAEGGLWLRVEPLSARPQ
;
A
#
# COMPACT_ATOMS: atom_id res chain seq x y z
N MET A 1 -0.11 12.91 20.89
CA MET A 1 -1.12 12.87 19.81
C MET A 1 -1.80 11.52 19.93
N PHE A 2 -3.08 11.47 20.28
CA PHE A 2 -3.69 10.25 20.83
C PHE A 2 -3.81 9.10 19.81
N PHE A 3 -4.22 9.40 18.57
CA PHE A 3 -4.44 8.38 17.54
C PHE A 3 -3.20 7.53 17.24
N TYR A 4 -2.05 8.15 16.92
CA TYR A 4 -0.82 7.40 16.61
C TYR A 4 -0.28 6.60 17.81
N ASN A 5 -0.59 7.01 19.05
CA ASN A 5 -0.23 6.22 20.23
C ASN A 5 -0.97 4.88 20.29
N PHE A 6 -2.17 4.78 19.71
CA PHE A 6 -2.94 3.53 19.68
C PHE A 6 -2.31 2.48 18.77
N LEU A 7 -1.50 2.90 17.79
CA LEU A 7 -0.76 2.03 16.88
C LEU A 7 0.56 1.53 17.50
N LYS A 8 1.10 2.19 18.52
CA LYS A 8 2.42 1.89 19.10
C LYS A 8 2.57 0.45 19.62
N PRO A 9 1.57 -0.17 20.28
CA PRO A 9 1.72 -1.57 20.71
C PRO A 9 1.74 -2.56 19.54
N TRP A 10 1.28 -2.15 18.35
CA TRP A 10 1.30 -2.98 17.15
C TRP A 10 2.55 -2.71 16.30
N LEU A 11 2.81 -1.45 15.91
CA LEU A 11 3.88 -1.10 14.97
C LEU A 11 5.21 -0.69 15.66
N GLY A 12 5.24 -0.66 16.99
CA GLY A 12 6.39 -0.18 17.75
C GLY A 12 6.67 1.30 17.51
N ASP A 13 7.94 1.68 17.53
CA ASP A 13 8.40 3.05 17.25
C ASP A 13 9.17 3.11 15.91
N GLY A 14 8.59 2.50 14.87
CA GLY A 14 9.12 2.47 13.51
C GLY A 14 8.90 3.77 12.72
N LEU A 15 9.18 3.76 11.42
CA LEU A 15 9.26 4.98 10.59
C LEU A 15 7.98 5.83 10.57
N LEU A 16 6.81 5.19 10.67
CA LEU A 16 5.52 5.90 10.72
C LEU A 16 5.39 6.75 11.99
N LEU A 17 5.71 6.15 13.14
CA LEU A 17 5.39 6.66 14.48
C LEU A 17 6.53 7.45 15.11
N SER A 18 7.78 7.12 14.77
CA SER A 18 8.97 7.80 15.28
C SER A 18 9.00 9.29 14.91
N ALA A 19 9.75 10.08 15.66
CA ALA A 19 9.91 11.52 15.45
C ALA A 19 11.35 11.98 15.71
N GLY A 20 11.65 13.24 15.35
CA GLY A 20 12.95 13.86 15.58
C GLY A 20 14.10 13.10 14.91
N ASP A 21 15.22 13.03 15.62
CA ASP A 21 16.47 12.46 15.10
C ASP A 21 16.36 10.97 14.78
N LYS A 22 15.61 10.20 15.59
CA LYS A 22 15.35 8.78 15.33
C LYS A 22 14.69 8.58 13.97
N TRP A 23 13.60 9.31 13.72
CA TRP A 23 12.91 9.26 12.44
C TRP A 23 13.84 9.66 11.28
N SER A 24 14.59 10.74 11.45
CA SER A 24 15.51 11.23 10.41
C SER A 24 16.60 10.21 10.09
N HIS A 25 17.14 9.56 11.12
CA HIS A 25 18.14 8.50 11.01
C HIS A 25 17.57 7.29 10.26
N HIS A 26 16.44 6.73 10.73
CA HIS A 26 15.80 5.58 10.10
C HIS A 26 15.37 5.89 8.66
N ARG A 27 14.83 7.09 8.40
CA ARG A 27 14.46 7.51 7.04
C ARG A 27 15.67 7.53 6.11
N ARG A 28 16.79 8.09 6.55
CA ARG A 28 18.04 8.12 5.77
C ARG A 28 18.55 6.72 5.49
N LEU A 29 18.51 5.86 6.51
CA LEU A 29 18.98 4.48 6.43
C LEU A 29 18.16 3.62 5.44
N LEU A 30 16.83 3.78 5.45
CA LEU A 30 15.92 2.93 4.69
C LEU A 30 15.64 3.42 3.27
N THR A 31 15.82 4.71 2.98
CA THR A 31 15.56 5.29 1.65
C THR A 31 16.30 4.58 0.50
N PRO A 32 17.58 4.16 0.65
CA PRO A 32 18.29 3.41 -0.39
C PRO A 32 17.62 2.10 -0.80
N ALA A 33 16.87 1.44 0.10
CA ALA A 33 16.16 0.19 -0.20
C ALA A 33 15.01 0.37 -1.22
N PHE A 34 14.59 1.61 -1.46
CA PHE A 34 13.54 1.97 -2.42
C PHE A 34 14.10 2.66 -3.67
N HIS A 35 15.41 2.55 -3.90
CA HIS A 35 16.05 3.08 -5.10
C HIS A 35 15.63 2.31 -6.36
N PHE A 36 15.56 2.98 -7.51
CA PHE A 36 15.00 2.42 -8.75
C PHE A 36 15.71 1.15 -9.24
N GLU A 37 17.02 1.02 -9.01
CA GLU A 37 17.78 -0.20 -9.33
C GLU A 37 17.26 -1.44 -8.60
N ILE A 38 16.85 -1.29 -7.34
CA ILE A 38 16.25 -2.38 -6.56
C ILE A 38 14.84 -2.65 -7.07
N LEU A 39 14.04 -1.58 -7.26
CA LEU A 39 12.66 -1.68 -7.76
C LEU A 39 12.58 -2.32 -9.16
N LYS A 40 13.59 -2.12 -10.02
CA LYS A 40 13.70 -2.78 -11.33
C LYS A 40 13.72 -4.30 -11.20
N SER A 41 14.33 -4.84 -10.16
CA SER A 41 14.34 -6.28 -9.90
C SER A 41 12.96 -6.79 -9.44
N TYR A 42 12.23 -5.97 -8.67
CA TYR A 42 10.91 -6.31 -8.14
C TYR A 42 9.81 -6.40 -9.19
N VAL A 43 9.97 -5.77 -10.36
CA VAL A 43 8.99 -5.89 -11.46
C VAL A 43 8.76 -7.35 -11.85
N LYS A 44 9.81 -8.19 -11.86
CA LYS A 44 9.65 -9.62 -12.13
C LYS A 44 8.83 -10.34 -11.05
N ILE A 45 8.99 -9.93 -9.79
CA ILE A 45 8.22 -10.46 -8.67
C ILE A 45 6.76 -10.02 -8.76
N PHE A 46 6.49 -8.78 -9.19
CA PHE A 46 5.13 -8.28 -9.43
C PHE A 46 4.42 -9.06 -10.54
N ASN A 47 5.11 -9.33 -11.65
CA ASN A 47 4.56 -10.18 -12.73
C ASN A 47 4.17 -11.56 -12.18
N ARG A 48 5.09 -12.24 -11.49
CA ARG A 48 4.85 -13.58 -10.93
C ARG A 48 3.73 -13.60 -9.90
N SER A 49 3.67 -12.60 -9.02
CA SER A 49 2.62 -12.51 -7.99
C SER A 49 1.25 -12.27 -8.62
N ALA A 50 1.18 -11.45 -9.66
CA ALA A 50 -0.03 -11.26 -10.46
C ALA A 50 -0.43 -12.53 -11.21
N ASP A 51 0.52 -13.30 -11.75
CA ASP A 51 0.26 -14.56 -12.45
C ASP A 51 -0.41 -15.60 -11.53
N ILE A 52 0.06 -15.72 -10.28
CA ILE A 52 -0.53 -16.60 -9.27
C ILE A 52 -1.99 -16.20 -9.00
N MET A 53 -2.24 -14.91 -8.74
CA MET A 53 -3.59 -14.38 -8.53
C MET A 53 -4.50 -14.66 -9.73
N HIS A 54 -4.00 -14.42 -10.95
CA HIS A 54 -4.73 -14.65 -12.19
C HIS A 54 -5.01 -16.13 -12.46
N ALA A 55 -4.10 -17.04 -12.11
CA ALA A 55 -4.34 -18.47 -12.18
C ALA A 55 -5.47 -18.89 -11.22
N LYS A 56 -5.47 -18.37 -9.99
CA LYS A 56 -6.55 -18.56 -9.01
C LYS A 56 -7.88 -18.03 -9.54
N TRP A 57 -7.92 -16.83 -10.13
CA TRP A 57 -9.14 -16.25 -10.70
C TRP A 57 -9.69 -17.09 -11.86
N LYS A 58 -8.84 -17.58 -12.78
CA LYS A 58 -9.27 -18.47 -13.88
C LYS A 58 -9.91 -19.76 -13.34
N ARG A 59 -9.30 -20.38 -12.32
CA ARG A 59 -9.84 -21.58 -11.66
C ARG A 59 -11.21 -21.30 -11.05
N LEU A 60 -11.33 -20.24 -10.24
CA LEU A 60 -12.60 -19.87 -9.58
C LEU A 60 -13.72 -19.58 -10.60
N VAL A 61 -13.41 -18.87 -11.68
CA VAL A 61 -14.39 -18.61 -12.74
C VAL A 61 -14.81 -19.90 -13.43
N SER A 62 -13.88 -20.83 -13.70
CA SER A 62 -14.21 -22.13 -14.28
C SER A 62 -15.07 -23.01 -13.38
N GLU A 63 -14.98 -22.83 -12.07
CA GLU A 63 -15.81 -23.48 -11.05
C GLU A 63 -17.18 -22.78 -10.84
N GLY A 64 -17.44 -21.68 -11.55
CA GLY A 64 -18.68 -20.92 -11.50
C GLY A 64 -18.67 -19.68 -10.59
N SER A 65 -17.57 -19.43 -9.87
CA SER A 65 -17.39 -18.25 -9.02
C SER A 65 -16.93 -17.04 -9.85
N THR A 66 -17.89 -16.34 -10.43
CA THR A 66 -17.63 -15.15 -11.27
C THR A 66 -17.56 -13.83 -10.49
N HIS A 67 -18.03 -13.82 -9.24
CA HIS A 67 -18.00 -12.67 -8.34
C HIS A 67 -16.90 -12.87 -7.32
N LEU A 68 -15.95 -11.95 -7.28
CA LEU A 68 -14.77 -12.02 -6.41
C LEU A 68 -14.69 -10.75 -5.56
N ASP A 69 -14.35 -10.90 -4.27
CA ASP A 69 -14.01 -9.77 -3.41
C ASP A 69 -12.59 -9.30 -3.71
N MET A 70 -12.47 -8.10 -4.30
CA MET A 70 -11.18 -7.53 -4.66
C MET A 70 -10.26 -7.36 -3.44
N PHE A 71 -10.80 -7.01 -2.27
CA PHE A 71 -9.99 -6.83 -1.08
C PHE A 71 -9.35 -8.13 -0.63
N GLU A 72 -10.06 -9.26 -0.66
CA GLU A 72 -9.51 -10.56 -0.28
C GLU A 72 -8.35 -10.97 -1.20
N HIS A 73 -8.61 -10.99 -2.51
CA HIS A 73 -7.63 -11.49 -3.49
C HIS A 73 -6.40 -10.59 -3.60
N ILE A 74 -6.61 -9.28 -3.66
CA ILE A 74 -5.53 -8.33 -3.90
C ILE A 74 -4.70 -8.14 -2.61
N SER A 75 -5.29 -8.22 -1.42
CA SER A 75 -4.52 -8.16 -0.17
C SER A 75 -3.55 -9.34 -0.06
N LEU A 76 -3.98 -10.55 -0.43
CA LEU A 76 -3.10 -11.71 -0.47
C LEU A 76 -1.98 -11.56 -1.51
N MET A 77 -2.29 -11.05 -2.70
CA MET A 77 -1.29 -10.85 -3.76
C MET A 77 -0.25 -9.78 -3.39
N THR A 78 -0.69 -8.64 -2.87
CA THR A 78 0.23 -7.58 -2.42
C THR A 78 1.07 -8.01 -1.21
N LEU A 79 0.53 -8.82 -0.28
CA LEU A 79 1.29 -9.38 0.82
C LEU A 79 2.38 -10.33 0.33
N ASP A 80 2.04 -11.23 -0.59
CA ASP A 80 2.98 -12.17 -1.23
C ASP A 80 4.11 -11.44 -1.98
N SER A 81 3.73 -10.44 -2.79
CA SER A 81 4.65 -9.57 -3.50
C SER A 81 5.58 -8.80 -2.55
N LEU A 82 5.03 -8.20 -1.49
CA LEU A 82 5.80 -7.47 -0.49
C LEU A 82 6.79 -8.38 0.24
N GLN A 83 6.36 -9.56 0.66
CA GLN A 83 7.22 -10.52 1.36
C GLN A 83 8.40 -10.94 0.47
N LYS A 84 8.15 -11.22 -0.80
CA LYS A 84 9.19 -11.60 -1.77
C LYS A 84 10.17 -10.47 -2.06
N CYS A 85 9.68 -9.25 -2.22
CA CYS A 85 10.50 -8.09 -2.55
C CYS A 85 11.28 -7.55 -1.34
N VAL A 86 10.57 -7.24 -0.26
CA VAL A 86 11.09 -6.44 0.87
C VAL A 86 11.68 -7.32 1.96
N PHE A 87 11.14 -8.52 2.15
CA PHE A 87 11.55 -9.46 3.20
C PHE A 87 12.28 -10.69 2.69
N SER A 88 12.47 -10.81 1.37
CA SER A 88 13.05 -11.98 0.70
C SER A 88 12.45 -13.32 1.21
N PHE A 89 11.13 -13.32 1.47
CA PHE A 89 10.39 -14.42 2.08
C PHE A 89 9.24 -14.86 1.17
N ASP A 90 9.03 -16.17 1.01
CA ASP A 90 7.97 -16.73 0.16
C ASP A 90 7.03 -17.59 1.00
N SER A 91 5.85 -17.03 1.31
CA SER A 91 4.83 -17.70 2.12
C SER A 91 3.83 -18.52 1.30
N ASN A 92 3.80 -18.35 -0.03
CA ASN A 92 2.71 -18.82 -0.89
C ASN A 92 1.30 -18.48 -0.36
N CYS A 93 1.15 -17.35 0.32
CA CYS A 93 -0.09 -17.00 1.02
C CYS A 93 -1.30 -16.76 0.11
N GLN A 94 -1.14 -16.68 -1.21
CA GLN A 94 -2.27 -16.47 -2.13
C GLN A 94 -3.24 -17.66 -2.22
N GLU A 95 -2.79 -18.88 -1.92
CA GLU A 95 -3.59 -20.10 -2.05
C GLU A 95 -4.43 -20.44 -0.81
N SER A 96 -4.08 -19.88 0.36
CA SER A 96 -4.75 -20.18 1.63
C SER A 96 -5.20 -18.91 2.36
N PRO A 97 -6.23 -19.00 3.23
CA PRO A 97 -6.56 -17.90 4.13
C PRO A 97 -5.36 -17.53 5.00
N SER A 98 -5.07 -16.23 5.09
CA SER A 98 -3.95 -15.72 5.88
C SER A 98 -4.42 -15.23 7.25
N GLU A 99 -3.98 -15.92 8.31
CA GLU A 99 -4.21 -15.49 9.69
C GLU A 99 -3.62 -14.09 9.95
N TYR A 100 -2.50 -13.77 9.29
CA TYR A 100 -1.88 -12.45 9.36
C TYR A 100 -2.83 -11.37 8.84
N ILE A 101 -3.42 -11.53 7.65
CA ILE A 101 -4.36 -10.53 7.09
C ILE A 101 -5.59 -10.38 7.98
N ALA A 102 -6.13 -11.49 8.50
CA ALA A 102 -7.26 -11.45 9.43
C ALA A 102 -6.92 -10.64 10.70
N ALA A 103 -5.72 -10.81 11.25
CA ALA A 103 -5.24 -10.04 12.39
C ALA A 103 -5.08 -8.55 12.05
N ILE A 104 -4.55 -8.20 10.87
CA ILE A 104 -4.40 -6.80 10.42
C ILE A 104 -5.77 -6.12 10.28
N LEU A 105 -6.76 -6.82 9.72
CA LEU A 105 -8.14 -6.34 9.64
C LEU A 105 -8.73 -6.08 11.02
N GLU A 106 -8.55 -7.02 11.96
CA GLU A 106 -9.02 -6.87 13.34
C GLU A 106 -8.31 -5.70 14.06
N LEU A 107 -6.99 -5.59 13.94
CA LEU A 107 -6.21 -4.49 14.52
C LEU A 107 -6.68 -3.13 14.00
N SER A 108 -6.86 -3.02 12.68
CA SER A 108 -7.30 -1.78 12.03
C SER A 108 -8.68 -1.34 12.52
N ALA A 109 -9.64 -2.28 12.56
CA ALA A 109 -10.99 -2.03 13.07
C ALA A 109 -10.98 -1.62 14.55
N LEU A 110 -10.19 -2.30 15.38
CA LEU A 110 -10.09 -2.01 16.82
C LEU A 110 -9.44 -0.65 17.09
N VAL A 111 -8.45 -0.23 16.31
CA VAL A 111 -7.83 1.11 16.44
C VAL A 111 -8.82 2.21 16.11
N VAL A 112 -9.58 2.07 15.02
CA VAL A 112 -10.62 3.05 14.65
C VAL A 112 -11.73 3.09 15.70
N LYS A 113 -12.22 1.93 16.15
CA LYS A 113 -13.21 1.83 17.22
C LYS A 113 -12.73 2.50 18.52
N ARG A 114 -11.46 2.30 18.88
CA ARG A 114 -10.84 2.94 20.05
C ARG A 114 -10.82 4.46 19.90
N ASN A 115 -10.54 4.97 18.70
CA ASN A 115 -10.54 6.41 18.42
C ASN A 115 -11.92 7.07 18.61
N GLU A 116 -13.00 6.34 18.37
CA GLU A 116 -14.38 6.80 18.59
C GLU A 116 -14.81 6.77 20.07
N GLN A 117 -14.07 6.04 20.91
CA GLN A 117 -14.43 5.80 22.31
C GLN A 117 -13.47 6.53 23.26
N VAL A 118 -13.77 7.79 23.56
CA VAL A 118 -12.92 8.67 24.41
C VAL A 118 -12.53 8.04 25.75
N LEU A 119 -13.44 7.28 26.38
CA LEU A 119 -13.16 6.59 27.65
C LEU A 119 -12.04 5.54 27.54
N LEU A 120 -11.82 4.99 26.34
CA LEU A 120 -10.79 3.98 26.07
C LEU A 120 -9.46 4.59 25.58
N TYR A 121 -9.30 5.91 25.64
CA TYR A 121 -8.02 6.55 25.32
C TYR A 121 -6.97 6.23 26.38
N LEU A 122 -7.39 6.00 27.63
CA LEU A 122 -6.51 5.53 28.69
C LEU A 122 -6.13 4.06 28.46
N ASP A 123 -4.85 3.79 28.26
CA ASP A 123 -4.33 2.45 27.99
C ASP A 123 -4.73 1.44 29.07
N PHE A 124 -4.76 1.85 30.34
CA PHE A 124 -5.19 1.00 31.44
C PHE A 124 -6.63 0.50 31.24
N LEU A 125 -7.57 1.39 30.94
CA LEU A 125 -8.98 1.02 30.73
C LEU A 125 -9.15 0.20 29.46
N TYR A 126 -8.45 0.55 28.38
CA TYR A 126 -8.50 -0.22 27.14
C TYR A 126 -8.00 -1.66 27.34
N ASN A 127 -6.87 -1.84 28.02
CA ASN A 127 -6.29 -3.16 28.29
C ASN A 127 -7.18 -4.08 29.14
N LEU A 128 -8.09 -3.52 29.94
CA LEU A 128 -9.07 -4.27 30.72
C LEU A 128 -10.35 -4.59 29.92
N SER A 129 -10.58 -3.91 28.79
CA SER A 129 -11.75 -4.13 27.94
C SER A 129 -11.64 -5.43 27.11
N PRO A 130 -12.77 -6.01 26.66
CA PRO A 130 -12.75 -7.13 25.71
C PRO A 130 -12.00 -6.78 24.41
N ASP A 131 -12.17 -5.56 23.91
CA ASP A 131 -11.53 -5.07 22.69
C ASP A 131 -10.01 -4.97 22.86
N GLY A 132 -9.52 -4.48 24.01
CA GLY A 132 -8.08 -4.45 24.30
C GLY A 132 -7.45 -5.85 24.42
N ARG A 133 -8.18 -6.84 24.95
CA ARG A 133 -7.71 -8.24 24.96
C ARG A 133 -7.67 -8.87 23.57
N ARG A 134 -8.61 -8.50 22.68
CA ARG A 134 -8.57 -8.91 21.26
C ARG A 134 -7.40 -8.26 20.54
N PHE A 135 -7.23 -6.94 20.73
CA PHE A 135 -6.13 -6.18 20.16
C PHE A 135 -4.77 -6.76 20.53
N ARG A 136 -4.56 -7.11 21.81
CA ARG A 136 -3.30 -7.72 22.25
C ARG A 136 -3.02 -9.07 21.60
N ARG A 137 -4.04 -9.96 21.51
CA ARG A 137 -3.89 -11.26 20.84
C ARG A 137 -3.57 -11.11 19.36
N ALA A 138 -4.22 -10.15 18.69
CA ALA A 138 -3.91 -9.86 17.29
C ALA A 138 -2.50 -9.26 17.13
N CYS A 139 -2.04 -8.42 18.07
CA CYS A 139 -0.64 -7.93 18.10
C CYS A 139 0.35 -9.10 18.25
N GLU A 140 0.11 -10.02 19.18
CA GLU A 140 0.96 -11.21 19.38
C GLU A 140 1.05 -12.05 18.10
N LEU A 141 -0.04 -12.22 17.35
CA LEU A 141 -0.04 -12.95 16.09
C LEU A 141 0.83 -12.27 15.04
N VAL A 142 0.66 -10.96 14.82
CA VAL A 142 1.45 -10.24 13.81
C VAL A 142 2.92 -10.13 14.20
N HIS A 143 3.23 -9.98 15.50
CA HIS A 143 4.61 -9.98 16.01
C HIS A 143 5.29 -11.33 15.84
N ASN A 144 4.59 -12.43 16.15
CA ASN A 144 5.14 -13.77 15.92
C ASN A 144 5.43 -14.01 14.44
N PHE A 145 4.57 -13.49 13.56
CA PHE A 145 4.74 -13.60 12.12
C PHE A 145 5.99 -12.82 11.64
N THR A 146 6.17 -11.58 12.06
CA THR A 146 7.34 -10.77 11.68
C THR A 146 8.63 -11.27 12.33
N ASP A 147 8.59 -11.71 13.58
CA ASP A 147 9.72 -12.34 14.26
C ASP A 147 10.18 -13.60 13.52
N ALA A 148 9.26 -14.45 13.05
CA ALA A 148 9.61 -15.65 12.27
C ALA A 148 10.39 -15.30 10.99
N ILE A 149 9.92 -14.29 10.24
CA ILE A 149 10.59 -13.81 9.02
C ILE A 149 11.98 -13.25 9.33
N ILE A 150 12.11 -12.44 10.39
CA ILE A 150 13.39 -11.87 10.82
C ILE A 150 14.38 -12.99 11.18
N GLN A 151 13.95 -14.00 11.94
CA GLN A 151 14.83 -15.10 12.34
C GLN A 151 15.26 -15.96 11.15
N GLU A 152 14.34 -16.29 10.24
CA GLU A 152 14.68 -17.04 9.03
C GLU A 152 15.71 -16.29 8.17
N ARG A 153 15.54 -14.98 8.02
CA ARG A 153 16.52 -14.17 7.28
C ARG A 153 17.87 -14.12 7.98
N ARG A 154 17.91 -13.96 9.32
CA ARG A 154 19.15 -14.03 10.11
C ARG A 154 19.89 -15.35 9.89
N HIS A 155 19.19 -16.49 9.95
CA HIS A 155 19.78 -17.80 9.68
C HIS A 155 20.36 -17.92 8.26
N THR A 156 19.66 -17.37 7.27
CA THR A 156 20.12 -17.36 5.88
C THR A 156 21.39 -16.52 5.69
N LEU A 157 21.48 -15.37 6.36
CA LEU A 157 22.66 -14.50 6.31
C LEU A 157 23.88 -15.13 7.00
N ILE A 158 23.69 -15.84 8.11
CA ILE A 158 24.76 -16.55 8.82
C ILE A 158 25.30 -17.71 7.98
N SER A 159 24.42 -18.52 7.39
CA SER A 159 24.80 -19.72 6.62
C SER A 159 25.55 -19.41 5.32
N ARG A 160 25.29 -18.26 4.69
CA ARG A 160 25.94 -17.83 3.43
C ARG A 160 27.25 -17.06 3.62
N GLY A 161 27.61 -16.68 4.85
CA GLY A 161 28.79 -15.87 5.17
C GLY A 161 28.62 -14.39 4.80
N SER A 162 28.75 -13.49 5.78
CA SER A 162 28.44 -12.06 5.61
C SER A 162 29.31 -11.31 4.58
N CYS A 163 30.46 -11.87 4.18
CA CYS A 163 31.42 -11.22 3.27
C CYS A 163 31.06 -11.33 1.77
N ASP A 164 30.31 -12.36 1.35
CA ASP A 164 29.91 -12.51 -0.05
C ASP A 164 28.63 -11.72 -0.40
N PHE A 165 27.84 -11.32 0.62
CA PHE A 165 26.61 -10.55 0.43
C PHE A 165 26.85 -9.07 0.07
N LEU A 166 27.93 -8.46 0.58
CA LEU A 166 28.33 -7.08 0.21
C LEU A 166 28.77 -6.95 -1.26
N LYS A 167 28.99 -8.07 -1.96
CA LYS A 167 29.27 -8.12 -3.40
C LYS A 167 28.02 -8.32 -4.26
N SER A 168 26.88 -8.69 -3.65
CA SER A 168 25.58 -8.74 -4.34
C SER A 168 25.12 -7.30 -4.61
N LYS A 169 24.79 -7.01 -5.87
CA LYS A 169 24.55 -5.64 -6.35
C LYS A 169 23.24 -5.00 -5.85
N THR A 170 22.38 -5.74 -5.14
CA THR A 170 21.10 -5.26 -4.64
C THR A 170 20.81 -5.88 -3.27
N MET A 171 20.77 -5.06 -2.22
CA MET A 171 20.30 -5.44 -0.87
C MET A 171 18.81 -5.14 -0.78
N ASP A 172 18.02 -6.12 -0.34
CA ASP A 172 16.60 -5.90 -0.05
C ASP A 172 16.44 -5.15 1.27
N PHE A 173 15.25 -4.61 1.53
CA PHE A 173 14.95 -3.84 2.74
C PHE A 173 15.30 -4.57 4.04
N ILE A 174 14.96 -5.86 4.16
CA ILE A 174 15.29 -6.64 5.37
C ILE A 174 16.80 -6.81 5.55
N ASP A 175 17.57 -6.88 4.47
CA ASP A 175 19.03 -6.94 4.54
C ASP A 175 19.59 -5.60 5.01
N VAL A 176 19.03 -4.50 4.52
CA VAL A 176 19.37 -3.16 5.03
C VAL A 176 19.06 -3.07 6.51
N LEU A 177 17.89 -3.51 6.98
CA LEU A 177 17.55 -3.50 8.41
C LEU A 177 18.52 -4.33 9.27
N LEU A 178 18.91 -5.52 8.80
CA LEU A 178 19.74 -6.45 9.58
C LEU A 178 21.23 -6.14 9.53
N LEU A 179 21.71 -5.53 8.45
CA LEU A 179 23.14 -5.27 8.21
C LEU A 179 23.52 -3.80 8.44
N ALA A 180 22.55 -2.91 8.49
CA ALA A 180 22.75 -1.48 8.72
C ALA A 180 23.60 -1.22 9.97
N LYS A 181 24.56 -0.32 9.80
CA LYS A 181 25.32 0.31 10.88
C LYS A 181 25.22 1.82 10.69
N ASP A 182 25.09 2.55 11.79
CA ASP A 182 25.15 4.00 11.78
C ASP A 182 26.59 4.51 11.51
N GLU A 183 26.76 5.84 11.48
CA GLU A 183 28.05 6.49 11.21
C GLU A 183 29.08 6.15 12.31
N GLU A 184 28.61 5.76 13.50
CA GLU A 184 29.37 5.29 14.64
C GLU A 184 29.58 3.75 14.66
N GLY A 185 29.06 3.03 13.67
CA GLY A 185 29.20 1.58 13.52
C GLY A 185 28.22 0.73 14.35
N LYS A 186 27.25 1.35 15.02
CA LYS A 186 26.22 0.70 15.85
C LYS A 186 25.03 0.25 15.01
N GLN A 187 24.52 -0.94 15.34
CA GLN A 187 23.39 -1.57 14.67
C GLN A 187 22.06 -1.11 15.28
N LEU A 188 20.97 -1.26 14.51
CA LEU A 188 19.62 -1.14 15.03
C LEU A 188 19.38 -2.18 16.14
N SER A 189 18.61 -1.80 17.16
CA SER A 189 18.20 -2.74 18.20
C SER A 189 17.19 -3.75 17.66
N ASP A 190 17.08 -4.93 18.29
CA ASP A 190 16.07 -5.93 17.91
C ASP A 190 14.63 -5.37 18.01
N GLU A 191 14.39 -4.44 18.94
CA GLU A 191 13.11 -3.73 19.05
C GLU A 191 12.87 -2.78 17.86
N ASP A 192 13.90 -2.04 17.42
CA ASP A 192 13.79 -1.16 16.26
C ASP A 192 13.63 -1.96 14.97
N ILE A 193 14.36 -3.07 14.82
CA ILE A 193 14.24 -3.96 13.64
C ILE A 193 12.83 -4.53 13.56
N ARG A 194 12.27 -5.03 14.66
CA ARG A 194 10.88 -5.53 14.70
C ARG A 194 9.89 -4.41 14.38
N ALA A 195 10.05 -3.23 14.99
CA ALA A 195 9.15 -2.10 14.77
C ALA A 195 9.14 -1.64 13.30
N GLU A 196 10.30 -1.61 12.65
CA GLU A 196 10.36 -1.32 11.21
C GLU A 196 9.78 -2.46 10.37
N ALA A 197 10.06 -3.73 10.71
CA ALA A 197 9.47 -4.86 10.01
C ALA A 197 7.92 -4.85 10.10
N ASP A 198 7.36 -4.64 11.28
CA ASP A 198 5.91 -4.51 11.49
C ASP A 198 5.32 -3.32 10.72
N THR A 199 5.99 -2.17 10.78
CA THR A 199 5.59 -0.95 10.06
C THR A 199 5.52 -1.21 8.56
N PHE A 200 6.59 -1.74 7.96
CA PHE A 200 6.66 -1.94 6.52
C PHE A 200 5.80 -3.12 6.03
N MET A 201 5.66 -4.18 6.84
CA MET A 201 4.77 -5.29 6.50
C MET A 201 3.32 -4.81 6.42
N PHE A 202 2.86 -3.96 7.36
CA PHE A 202 1.53 -3.36 7.29
C PHE A 202 1.40 -2.35 6.13
N GLU A 203 2.26 -1.32 6.10
CA GLU A 203 2.12 -0.20 5.16
C GLU A 203 2.30 -0.61 3.70
N GLY A 204 3.15 -1.61 3.44
CA GLY A 204 3.57 -2.00 2.10
C GLY A 204 2.53 -2.79 1.30
N HIS A 205 1.63 -3.54 1.95
CA HIS A 205 0.63 -4.36 1.25
C HIS A 205 -0.76 -3.74 1.32
N ASP A 206 -1.21 -3.34 2.52
CA ASP A 206 -2.61 -3.01 2.76
C ASP A 206 -3.04 -1.75 2.00
N THR A 207 -2.15 -0.75 1.94
CA THR A 207 -2.39 0.50 1.20
C THR A 207 -2.48 0.27 -0.31
N THR A 208 -1.61 -0.58 -0.89
CA THR A 208 -1.64 -0.91 -2.31
C THR A 208 -2.86 -1.77 -2.66
N ALA A 209 -3.25 -2.69 -1.77
CA ALA A 209 -4.45 -3.50 -1.94
C ALA A 209 -5.71 -2.63 -2.04
N SER A 210 -5.83 -1.62 -1.18
CA SER A 210 -6.89 -0.60 -1.27
C SER A 210 -6.85 0.15 -2.60
N GLY A 211 -5.67 0.65 -3.00
CA GLY A 211 -5.50 1.38 -4.25
C GLY A 211 -5.96 0.57 -5.47
N LEU A 212 -5.43 -0.65 -5.64
CA LEU A 212 -5.79 -1.53 -6.76
C LEU A 212 -7.26 -1.92 -6.76
N SER A 213 -7.82 -2.26 -5.60
CA SER A 213 -9.24 -2.63 -5.46
C SER A 213 -10.15 -1.50 -5.98
N TRP A 214 -9.90 -0.26 -5.54
CA TRP A 214 -10.68 0.90 -5.98
C TRP A 214 -10.43 1.28 -7.44
N VAL A 215 -9.22 1.06 -7.98
CA VAL A 215 -8.95 1.26 -9.41
C VAL A 215 -9.76 0.30 -10.26
N LEU A 216 -9.78 -0.99 -9.91
CA LEU A 216 -10.59 -1.99 -10.61
C LEU A 216 -12.08 -1.66 -10.52
N PHE A 217 -12.57 -1.21 -9.36
CA PHE A 217 -13.95 -0.75 -9.21
C PHE A 217 -14.29 0.42 -10.15
N ASN A 218 -13.43 1.43 -10.22
CA ASN A 218 -13.67 2.57 -11.12
C ASN A 218 -13.66 2.13 -12.58
N LEU A 219 -12.71 1.30 -13.00
CA LEU A 219 -12.64 0.80 -14.37
C LEU A 219 -13.77 -0.16 -14.73
N ALA A 220 -14.29 -0.92 -13.77
CA ALA A 220 -15.48 -1.74 -13.96
C ALA A 220 -16.70 -0.86 -14.30
N LYS A 221 -16.82 0.31 -13.66
CA LYS A 221 -17.88 1.29 -13.94
C LYS A 221 -17.69 2.11 -15.22
N HIS A 222 -16.48 2.11 -15.79
CA HIS A 222 -16.12 2.91 -16.97
C HIS A 222 -15.46 2.03 -18.04
N PRO A 223 -16.24 1.19 -18.73
CA PRO A 223 -15.72 0.22 -19.70
C PRO A 223 -14.92 0.86 -20.83
N GLU A 224 -15.22 2.10 -21.19
CA GLU A 224 -14.47 2.89 -22.19
C GLU A 224 -13.03 3.17 -21.74
N TYR A 225 -12.82 3.52 -20.47
CA TYR A 225 -11.48 3.70 -19.92
C TYR A 225 -10.78 2.37 -19.71
N GLN A 226 -11.52 1.33 -19.31
CA GLN A 226 -10.97 -0.02 -19.18
C GLN A 226 -10.44 -0.54 -20.53
N GLU A 227 -11.19 -0.34 -21.62
CA GLU A 227 -10.79 -0.75 -22.96
C GLU A 227 -9.61 0.07 -23.48
N ARG A 228 -9.57 1.38 -23.23
CA ARG A 228 -8.42 2.21 -23.61
C ARG A 228 -7.14 1.80 -22.87
N CYS A 229 -7.22 1.50 -21.57
CA CYS A 229 -6.08 0.93 -20.82
C CYS A 229 -5.66 -0.43 -21.40
N ARG A 230 -6.62 -1.29 -21.75
CA ARG A 230 -6.34 -2.60 -22.36
C ARG A 230 -5.62 -2.45 -23.70
N GLN A 231 -6.05 -1.53 -24.56
CA GLN A 231 -5.40 -1.24 -25.84
C GLN A 231 -3.98 -0.73 -25.64
N GLU A 232 -3.75 0.21 -24.71
CA GLU A 232 -2.41 0.70 -24.35
C GLU A 232 -1.46 -0.45 -23.96
N VAL A 233 -1.94 -1.39 -23.12
CA VAL A 233 -1.15 -2.56 -22.71
C VAL A 233 -0.94 -3.56 -23.84
N GLN A 234 -1.96 -3.80 -24.68
CA GLN A 234 -1.85 -4.68 -25.85
C GLN A 234 -0.85 -4.15 -26.88
N GLU A 235 -0.78 -2.84 -27.08
CA GLU A 235 0.19 -2.22 -27.98
C GLU A 235 1.61 -2.34 -27.45
N LEU A 236 1.81 -2.09 -26.16
CA LEU A 236 3.08 -2.24 -25.47
C LEU A 236 3.65 -3.67 -25.58
N LEU A 237 2.78 -4.69 -25.49
CA LEU A 237 3.17 -6.11 -25.42
C LEU A 237 2.93 -6.90 -26.72
N ARG A 238 2.61 -6.22 -27.82
CA ARG A 238 2.10 -6.84 -29.07
C ARG A 238 2.93 -8.03 -29.57
N ASP A 239 4.26 -7.94 -29.47
CA ASP A 239 5.20 -8.92 -30.02
C ASP A 239 6.05 -9.62 -28.94
N ARG A 240 5.57 -9.65 -27.69
CA ARG A 240 6.32 -10.23 -26.56
C ARG A 240 5.73 -11.56 -26.09
N GLU A 241 6.58 -12.56 -26.03
CA GLU A 241 6.32 -13.87 -25.41
C GLU A 241 7.51 -14.23 -24.49
N PRO A 242 7.32 -14.34 -23.16
CA PRO A 242 6.06 -14.18 -22.44
C PRO A 242 5.59 -12.71 -22.38
N GLN A 243 4.29 -12.50 -22.18
CA GLN A 243 3.68 -11.18 -21.94
C GLN A 243 3.99 -10.69 -20.52
N GLU A 244 5.25 -10.31 -20.29
CA GLU A 244 5.75 -9.73 -19.03
C GLU A 244 6.00 -8.23 -19.19
N ILE A 245 5.68 -7.47 -18.13
CA ILE A 245 6.00 -6.05 -18.01
C ILE A 245 7.44 -5.91 -17.50
N GLU A 246 8.25 -5.08 -18.15
CA GLU A 246 9.59 -4.70 -17.70
C GLU A 246 9.57 -3.31 -17.02
N TRP A 247 10.65 -2.97 -16.30
CA TRP A 247 10.76 -1.69 -15.60
C TRP A 247 10.59 -0.47 -16.53
N ASP A 248 11.22 -0.52 -17.70
CA ASP A 248 11.22 0.60 -18.65
C ASP A 248 9.85 0.76 -19.36
N ASP A 249 9.01 -0.27 -19.32
CA ASP A 249 7.63 -0.21 -19.83
C ASP A 249 6.70 0.61 -18.92
N LEU A 250 7.01 0.74 -17.63
CA LEU A 250 6.15 1.46 -16.68
C LEU A 250 5.98 2.93 -17.05
N ALA A 251 6.96 3.51 -17.75
CA ALA A 251 6.90 4.86 -18.30
C ALA A 251 5.99 4.97 -19.54
N GLN A 252 5.73 3.87 -20.24
CA GLN A 252 4.97 3.76 -21.47
C GLN A 252 3.49 3.39 -21.24
N LEU A 253 3.01 3.54 -20.00
CA LEU A 253 1.61 3.32 -19.60
C LEU A 253 0.93 4.62 -19.12
N PRO A 254 0.96 5.72 -19.91
CA PRO A 254 0.49 7.03 -19.45
C PRO A 254 -1.01 7.05 -19.10
N PHE A 255 -1.88 6.47 -19.91
CA PHE A 255 -3.32 6.49 -19.68
C PHE A 255 -3.72 5.59 -18.49
N LEU A 256 -3.10 4.42 -18.38
CA LEU A 256 -3.25 3.56 -17.19
C LEU A 256 -2.78 4.30 -15.93
N THR A 257 -1.68 5.07 -16.00
CA THR A 257 -1.22 5.91 -14.89
C THR A 257 -2.24 6.98 -14.52
N MET A 258 -2.90 7.60 -15.49
CA MET A 258 -3.96 8.58 -15.26
C MET A 258 -5.16 7.96 -14.53
N CYS A 259 -5.56 6.75 -14.93
CA CYS A 259 -6.64 6.00 -14.27
C CYS A 259 -6.30 5.66 -12.81
N ILE A 260 -5.06 5.23 -12.55
CA ILE A 260 -4.58 5.01 -11.17
C ILE A 260 -4.68 6.31 -10.37
N LYS A 261 -4.15 7.42 -10.89
CA LYS A 261 -4.16 8.71 -10.18
C LYS A 261 -5.57 9.21 -9.88
N GLU A 262 -6.49 9.11 -10.84
CA GLU A 262 -7.88 9.52 -10.61
C GLU A 262 -8.60 8.62 -9.62
N SER A 263 -8.28 7.33 -9.60
CA SER A 263 -8.83 6.43 -8.58
C SER A 263 -8.28 6.75 -7.20
N LEU A 264 -6.99 7.05 -7.07
CA LEU A 264 -6.39 7.50 -5.80
C LEU A 264 -6.91 8.88 -5.36
N ARG A 265 -7.44 9.70 -6.28
CA ARG A 265 -8.12 10.95 -5.94
C ARG A 265 -9.49 10.70 -5.33
N LEU A 266 -10.32 9.89 -5.99
CA LEU A 266 -11.67 9.59 -5.51
C LEU A 266 -11.69 8.65 -4.29
N HIS A 267 -10.71 7.75 -4.21
CA HIS A 267 -10.60 6.71 -3.21
C HIS A 267 -9.17 6.64 -2.67
N PRO A 268 -8.69 7.69 -1.98
CA PRO A 268 -7.34 7.69 -1.42
C PRO A 268 -7.21 6.56 -0.39
N PRO A 269 -6.21 5.67 -0.51
CA PRO A 269 -6.01 4.58 0.45
C PRO A 269 -5.91 5.08 1.87
N VAL A 270 -5.20 6.19 2.12
CA VAL A 270 -5.21 6.89 3.41
C VAL A 270 -6.04 8.16 3.28
N THR A 271 -7.19 8.20 3.97
CA THR A 271 -8.16 9.31 3.86
C THR A 271 -7.81 10.51 4.73
N VAL A 272 -7.13 10.28 5.84
CA VAL A 272 -6.80 11.29 6.84
C VAL A 272 -5.41 11.02 7.42
N ILE A 273 -4.64 12.09 7.59
CA ILE A 273 -3.39 12.07 8.35
C ILE A 273 -3.45 13.20 9.38
N ALA A 274 -2.65 13.13 10.43
CA ALA A 274 -2.65 14.20 11.41
C ALA A 274 -1.22 14.54 11.87
N ARG A 275 -1.06 15.71 12.49
CA ARG A 275 0.22 16.24 13.00
C ARG A 275 -0.03 16.98 14.30
N ARG A 276 1.02 17.14 15.12
CA ARG A 276 1.04 18.12 16.20
C ARG A 276 2.00 19.24 15.84
N CYS A 277 1.53 20.48 15.83
CA CYS A 277 2.37 21.64 15.52
C CYS A 277 3.46 21.80 16.60
N THR A 278 4.72 21.86 16.18
CA THR A 278 5.87 22.09 17.08
C THR A 278 6.21 23.57 17.23
N GLN A 279 5.62 24.41 16.39
CA GLN A 279 5.73 25.87 16.35
C GLN A 279 4.42 26.46 15.83
N ASP A 280 4.25 27.78 15.97
CA ASP A 280 3.12 28.49 15.38
C ASP A 280 3.17 28.42 13.85
N VAL A 281 2.02 28.22 13.20
CA VAL A 281 1.90 28.14 11.73
C VAL A 281 0.99 29.26 11.24
N VAL A 282 1.55 30.19 10.46
CA VAL A 282 0.79 31.26 9.82
C VAL A 282 0.17 30.74 8.52
N LEU A 283 -1.14 30.88 8.39
CA LEU A 283 -1.91 30.50 7.20
C LEU A 283 -1.90 31.62 6.15
N PRO A 284 -2.19 31.31 4.87
CA PRO A 284 -2.19 32.32 3.80
C PRO A 284 -3.14 33.50 4.01
N ASP A 285 -4.18 33.33 4.83
CA ASP A 285 -5.16 34.38 5.17
C ASP A 285 -4.79 35.16 6.45
N GLY A 286 -3.58 34.95 6.97
CA GLY A 286 -3.06 35.64 8.15
C GLY A 286 -3.48 35.02 9.49
N ARG A 287 -4.35 33.99 9.50
CA ARG A 287 -4.67 33.26 10.74
C ARG A 287 -3.46 32.45 11.23
N VAL A 288 -3.38 32.21 12.53
CA VAL A 288 -2.30 31.43 13.15
C VAL A 288 -2.85 30.17 13.79
N ILE A 289 -2.22 29.04 13.51
CA ILE A 289 -2.40 27.79 14.27
C ILE A 289 -1.32 27.74 15.34
N PRO A 290 -1.67 27.82 16.64
CA PRO A 290 -0.70 27.80 17.72
C PRO A 290 0.10 26.50 17.82
N LYS A 291 1.34 26.62 18.30
CA LYS A 291 2.18 25.52 18.77
C LYS A 291 1.40 24.63 19.74
N GLY A 292 1.57 23.32 19.60
CA GLY A 292 0.96 22.32 20.47
C GLY A 292 -0.40 21.81 19.98
N ASN A 293 -1.06 22.50 19.04
CA ASN A 293 -2.32 22.05 18.46
C ASN A 293 -2.15 20.81 17.58
N ASN A 294 -3.16 19.93 17.59
CA ASN A 294 -3.26 18.82 16.66
C ASN A 294 -3.96 19.30 15.38
N CYS A 295 -3.32 19.12 14.23
CA CYS A 295 -3.89 19.39 12.92
C CYS A 295 -4.26 18.06 12.26
N VAL A 296 -5.49 17.98 11.74
CA VAL A 296 -5.99 16.84 10.98
C VAL A 296 -6.12 17.27 9.53
N LEU A 297 -5.43 16.57 8.63
CA LEU A 297 -5.46 16.82 7.20
C LEU A 297 -6.35 15.76 6.55
N SER A 298 -7.52 16.18 6.09
CA SER A 298 -8.43 15.34 5.32
C SER A 298 -7.92 15.27 3.87
N ILE A 299 -7.18 14.20 3.54
CA ILE A 299 -6.74 13.92 2.17
C ILE A 299 -7.97 13.74 1.28
N PHE A 300 -8.98 13.01 1.78
CA PHE A 300 -10.26 12.85 1.09
C PHE A 300 -10.91 14.20 0.76
N GLY A 301 -10.96 15.12 1.73
CA GLY A 301 -11.52 16.46 1.54
C GLY A 301 -10.70 17.31 0.57
N ILE A 302 -9.37 17.23 0.60
CA ILE A 302 -8.49 17.93 -0.35
C ILE A 302 -8.75 17.43 -1.78
N HIS A 303 -8.92 16.12 -1.97
CA HIS A 303 -9.11 15.49 -3.27
C HIS A 303 -10.53 15.68 -3.85
N HIS A 304 -11.51 16.04 -3.01
CA HIS A 304 -12.90 16.31 -3.41
C HIS A 304 -13.28 17.79 -3.28
N ASN A 305 -12.31 18.69 -3.02
CA ASN A 305 -12.61 20.11 -2.87
C ASN A 305 -13.12 20.71 -4.20
N PRO A 306 -14.39 21.14 -4.29
CA PRO A 306 -14.98 21.64 -5.54
C PRO A 306 -14.35 22.95 -6.03
N SER A 307 -13.66 23.69 -5.16
CA SER A 307 -12.90 24.89 -5.56
C SER A 307 -11.60 24.56 -6.31
N VAL A 308 -11.14 23.31 -6.23
CA VAL A 308 -9.90 22.82 -6.85
C VAL A 308 -10.19 21.79 -7.94
N TRP A 309 -11.22 20.97 -7.73
CA TRP A 309 -11.62 19.86 -8.59
C TRP A 309 -13.02 20.12 -9.15
N PRO A 310 -13.15 20.62 -10.39
CA PRO A 310 -14.46 20.74 -11.05
C PRO A 310 -15.12 19.36 -11.16
N ASP A 311 -16.41 19.26 -10.85
CA ASP A 311 -17.14 17.99 -10.80
C ASP A 311 -16.40 16.92 -9.96
N PRO A 312 -16.18 17.17 -8.65
CA PRO A 312 -15.21 16.42 -7.84
C PRO A 312 -15.56 14.94 -7.70
N GLU A 313 -16.82 14.55 -7.84
CA GLU A 313 -17.27 13.16 -7.76
C GLU A 313 -17.16 12.39 -9.10
N VAL A 314 -16.89 13.08 -10.21
CA VAL A 314 -16.78 12.45 -11.54
C VAL A 314 -15.39 11.85 -11.72
N TYR A 315 -15.35 10.55 -12.06
CA TYR A 315 -14.13 9.84 -12.45
C TYR A 315 -13.69 10.28 -13.85
N ASN A 316 -12.67 11.12 -13.90
CA ASN A 316 -12.08 11.61 -15.15
C ASN A 316 -10.54 11.48 -15.13
N PRO A 317 -9.98 10.41 -15.70
CA PRO A 317 -8.53 10.23 -15.81
C PRO A 317 -7.80 11.40 -16.48
N LEU A 318 -8.44 12.09 -17.43
CA LEU A 318 -7.83 13.20 -18.18
C LEU A 318 -7.46 14.39 -17.28
N ARG A 319 -7.95 14.46 -16.05
CA ARG A 319 -7.46 15.44 -15.04
C ARG A 319 -5.95 15.33 -14.77
N PHE A 320 -5.34 14.21 -15.12
CA PHE A 320 -3.91 13.94 -14.95
C PHE A 320 -3.16 13.85 -16.28
N ASP A 321 -3.79 14.27 -17.37
CA ASP A 321 -3.14 14.41 -18.66
C ASP A 321 -2.02 15.45 -18.59
N PRO A 322 -0.76 15.11 -18.94
CA PRO A 322 0.35 16.05 -18.94
C PRO A 322 0.19 17.17 -19.98
N GLU A 323 -0.61 16.96 -21.03
CA GLU A 323 -0.87 17.97 -22.06
C GLU A 323 -1.87 19.04 -21.57
N ILE A 324 -2.63 18.75 -20.51
CA ILE A 324 -3.59 19.69 -19.92
C ILE A 324 -2.88 20.53 -18.85
N PRO A 325 -2.73 21.86 -19.04
CA PRO A 325 -2.06 22.72 -18.07
C PRO A 325 -2.74 22.68 -16.70
N GLN A 326 -2.01 22.23 -15.69
CA GLN A 326 -2.52 22.13 -14.33
C GLN A 326 -2.38 23.47 -13.62
N LYS A 327 -3.51 24.17 -13.43
CA LYS A 327 -3.58 25.41 -12.63
C LYS A 327 -3.68 25.15 -11.12
N ARG A 328 -3.82 23.89 -10.71
CA ARG A 328 -3.96 23.49 -9.30
C ARG A 328 -2.61 23.47 -8.59
N SER A 329 -2.63 23.70 -7.28
CA SER A 329 -1.45 23.56 -6.42
C SER A 329 -0.84 22.15 -6.51
N PRO A 330 0.49 21.99 -6.43
CA PRO A 330 1.13 20.68 -6.28
C PRO A 330 0.60 19.89 -5.06
N LEU A 331 0.07 20.58 -4.05
CA LEU A 331 -0.52 19.98 -2.85
C LEU A 331 -2.01 19.65 -2.99
N ALA A 332 -2.61 19.87 -4.17
CA ALA A 332 -4.01 19.49 -4.44
C ALA A 332 -4.19 17.98 -4.58
N PHE A 333 -3.13 17.25 -4.93
CA PHE A 333 -3.14 15.79 -5.11
C PHE A 333 -1.99 15.14 -4.35
N ILE A 334 -2.31 14.66 -3.15
CA ILE A 334 -1.33 14.10 -2.18
C ILE A 334 -1.71 12.70 -1.66
N PRO A 335 -2.01 11.70 -2.53
CA PRO A 335 -2.34 10.35 -2.06
C PRO A 335 -1.19 9.67 -1.30
N PHE A 336 0.04 10.11 -1.54
CA PHE A 336 1.27 9.65 -0.87
C PHE A 336 1.81 10.68 0.15
N SER A 337 0.95 11.58 0.63
CA SER A 337 1.34 12.74 1.45
C SER A 337 2.35 13.64 0.70
N ALA A 338 2.95 14.60 1.39
CA ALA A 338 3.98 15.49 0.86
C ALA A 338 4.97 15.91 1.95
N GLY A 339 6.08 16.52 1.53
CA GLY A 339 7.14 16.99 2.43
C GLY A 339 8.00 15.86 3.01
N PRO A 340 8.74 16.11 4.10
CA PRO A 340 9.72 15.15 4.64
C PRO A 340 9.07 13.84 5.12
N ARG A 341 7.79 13.88 5.53
CA ARG A 341 6.99 12.72 5.96
C ARG A 341 6.10 12.19 4.81
N ASN A 342 6.56 12.28 3.57
CA ASN A 342 5.90 11.62 2.43
C ASN A 342 6.12 10.10 2.48
N CYS A 343 5.30 9.36 1.74
CA CYS A 343 5.44 7.92 1.62
C CYS A 343 6.81 7.55 1.01
N ILE A 344 7.57 6.71 1.72
CA ILE A 344 8.85 6.19 1.23
C ILE A 344 8.66 5.18 0.10
N GLY A 345 7.57 4.39 0.15
CA GLY A 345 7.23 3.34 -0.80
C GLY A 345 6.44 3.81 -2.02
N GLN A 346 6.33 5.12 -2.30
CA GLN A 346 5.50 5.63 -3.40
C GLN A 346 5.89 5.02 -4.76
N ALA A 347 7.19 4.92 -5.06
CA ALA A 347 7.66 4.35 -6.32
C ALA A 347 7.41 2.84 -6.40
N PHE A 348 7.54 2.12 -5.27
CA PHE A 348 7.20 0.70 -5.15
C PHE A 348 5.71 0.49 -5.46
N ALA A 349 4.83 1.19 -4.73
CA ALA A 349 3.38 1.05 -4.87
C ALA A 349 2.92 1.41 -6.29
N MET A 350 3.40 2.51 -6.87
CA MET A 350 3.03 2.88 -8.24
C MET A 350 3.51 1.85 -9.28
N SER A 351 4.66 1.22 -9.07
CA SER A 351 5.17 0.19 -9.97
C SER A 351 4.35 -1.09 -9.86
N GLU A 352 4.10 -1.56 -8.64
CA GLU A 352 3.26 -2.73 -8.36
C GLU A 352 1.85 -2.53 -8.93
N MET A 353 1.19 -1.40 -8.64
CA MET A 353 -0.14 -1.09 -9.15
C MET A 353 -0.19 -1.11 -10.68
N LYS A 354 0.83 -0.56 -11.35
CA LYS A 354 0.90 -0.54 -12.82
C LYS A 354 1.04 -1.94 -13.41
N VAL A 355 1.96 -2.75 -12.90
CA VAL A 355 2.18 -4.13 -13.39
C VAL A 355 0.92 -4.95 -13.21
N VAL A 356 0.37 -4.97 -11.99
CA VAL A 356 -0.80 -5.78 -11.66
C VAL A 356 -1.98 -5.35 -12.50
N LEU A 357 -2.29 -4.04 -12.53
CA LEU A 357 -3.42 -3.53 -13.29
C LEU A 357 -3.29 -3.82 -14.80
N ALA A 358 -2.12 -3.60 -15.38
CA ALA A 358 -1.89 -3.85 -16.80
C ALA A 358 -2.17 -5.32 -17.16
N LEU A 359 -1.59 -6.25 -16.40
CA LEU A 359 -1.78 -7.68 -16.61
C LEU A 359 -3.23 -8.12 -16.34
N THR A 360 -3.88 -7.56 -15.32
CA THR A 360 -5.29 -7.86 -15.03
C THR A 360 -6.19 -7.45 -16.19
N LEU A 361 -6.04 -6.23 -16.71
CA LEU A 361 -6.87 -5.72 -17.81
C LEU A 361 -6.59 -6.42 -19.15
N LEU A 362 -5.37 -6.91 -19.35
CA LEU A 362 -5.00 -7.71 -20.50
C LEU A 362 -5.70 -9.07 -20.53
N ARG A 363 -5.87 -9.68 -19.36
CA ARG A 363 -6.34 -11.08 -19.22
C ARG A 363 -7.80 -11.20 -18.81
N PHE A 364 -8.37 -10.15 -18.24
CA PHE A 364 -9.73 -10.14 -17.73
C PHE A 364 -10.47 -8.87 -18.13
N ARG A 365 -11.79 -9.00 -18.22
CA ARG A 365 -12.74 -7.92 -18.14
C ARG A 365 -13.33 -7.91 -16.73
N VAL A 366 -13.31 -6.75 -16.10
CA VAL A 366 -13.90 -6.56 -14.77
C VAL A 366 -15.19 -5.75 -14.93
N LEU A 367 -16.25 -6.20 -14.29
CA LEU A 367 -17.60 -5.67 -14.39
C LEU A 367 -18.12 -5.31 -13.00
N PRO A 368 -19.00 -4.29 -12.90
CA PRO A 368 -19.55 -3.89 -11.62
C PRO A 368 -20.42 -5.00 -11.05
N HIS A 369 -20.42 -5.14 -9.73
CA HIS A 369 -21.44 -5.90 -9.03
C HIS A 369 -22.74 -5.09 -8.92
N GLU A 370 -23.86 -5.76 -8.66
CA GLU A 370 -25.19 -5.13 -8.60
C GLU A 370 -25.27 -4.09 -7.48
N GLU A 371 -24.66 -4.41 -6.33
CA GLU A 371 -24.65 -3.53 -5.16
C GLU A 371 -23.52 -2.50 -5.23
N GLN A 372 -23.85 -1.24 -4.94
CA GLN A 372 -22.85 -0.19 -4.83
C GLN A 372 -22.11 -0.29 -3.49
N PRO A 373 -20.78 -0.41 -3.47
CA PRO A 373 -20.01 -0.55 -2.25
C PRO A 373 -20.07 0.74 -1.42
N ARG A 374 -20.16 0.59 -0.10
CA ARG A 374 -20.03 1.68 0.86
C ARG A 374 -18.59 1.77 1.35
N ARG A 375 -18.01 2.97 1.29
CA ARG A 375 -16.66 3.23 1.77
C ARG A 375 -16.59 3.05 3.30
N LYS A 376 -15.59 2.33 3.79
CA LYS A 376 -15.34 2.04 5.20
C LYS A 376 -13.90 2.42 5.58
N PRO A 377 -13.67 3.56 6.24
CA PRO A 377 -12.32 3.95 6.69
C PRO A 377 -11.88 3.11 7.90
N GLU A 378 -10.90 2.22 7.70
CA GLU A 378 -10.30 1.36 8.74
C GLU A 378 -8.77 1.46 8.67
N LEU A 379 -8.23 2.62 9.06
CA LEU A 379 -6.85 3.09 8.78
C LEU A 379 -6.58 3.35 7.29
N ILE A 380 -6.94 2.37 6.46
CA ILE A 380 -7.03 2.49 5.01
C ILE A 380 -8.49 2.49 4.54
N LEU A 381 -8.74 2.91 3.31
CA LEU A 381 -10.06 2.95 2.71
C LEU A 381 -10.49 1.56 2.22
N ARG A 382 -11.41 0.93 2.92
CA ARG A 382 -12.03 -0.36 2.57
C ARG A 382 -13.47 -0.19 2.10
N ALA A 383 -14.15 -1.30 1.80
CA ALA A 383 -15.58 -1.34 1.54
C ALA A 383 -16.32 -2.16 2.62
N GLU A 384 -17.51 -1.73 3.02
CA GLU A 384 -18.39 -2.52 3.88
C GLU A 384 -18.81 -3.80 3.16
N GLY A 385 -18.58 -4.96 3.78
CA GLY A 385 -18.95 -6.26 3.20
C GLY A 385 -18.04 -6.76 2.08
N GLY A 386 -16.90 -6.09 1.82
CA GLY A 386 -16.00 -6.40 0.71
C GLY A 386 -16.25 -5.54 -0.53
N LEU A 387 -15.37 -5.62 -1.52
CA LEU A 387 -15.49 -4.94 -2.80
C LEU A 387 -15.70 -5.97 -3.91
N TRP A 388 -16.94 -6.41 -4.03
CA TRP A 388 -17.33 -7.43 -5.00
C TRP A 388 -17.34 -6.86 -6.42
N LEU A 389 -16.67 -7.55 -7.33
CA LEU A 389 -16.71 -7.29 -8.78
C LEU A 389 -16.91 -8.60 -9.53
N ARG A 390 -17.53 -8.53 -10.69
CA ARG A 390 -17.62 -9.67 -11.61
C ARG A 390 -16.39 -9.71 -12.50
N VAL A 391 -15.80 -10.89 -12.67
CA VAL A 391 -14.57 -11.10 -13.45
C VAL A 391 -14.83 -12.07 -14.59
N GLU A 392 -14.43 -11.68 -15.79
CA GLU A 392 -14.55 -12.48 -17.02
C GLU A 392 -13.17 -12.68 -17.66
N PRO A 393 -12.66 -13.91 -17.76
CA PRO A 393 -11.44 -14.19 -18.50
C PRO A 393 -11.61 -13.82 -19.99
N LEU A 394 -10.61 -13.15 -20.54
CA LEU A 394 -10.52 -12.89 -21.97
C LEU A 394 -9.82 -14.08 -22.64
N SER A 395 -10.35 -14.54 -23.76
CA SER A 395 -9.68 -15.53 -24.58
C SER A 395 -8.37 -14.94 -25.10
N ALA A 396 -7.28 -15.71 -25.03
CA ALA A 396 -6.09 -15.41 -25.82
C ALA A 396 -6.55 -15.34 -27.28
N ARG A 397 -6.24 -14.24 -27.98
CA ARG A 397 -6.63 -14.11 -29.40
C ARG A 397 -6.20 -15.39 -30.13
N PRO A 398 -7.08 -16.04 -30.91
CA PRO A 398 -6.60 -16.99 -31.89
C PRO A 398 -5.62 -16.25 -32.80
N GLN A 399 -4.45 -16.87 -33.02
CA GLN A 399 -3.36 -16.36 -33.86
C GLN A 399 -3.84 -15.96 -35.26
#